data_AF-A0A7S4UK68-F1
#
_entry.id   AF-A0A7S4UK68-F1
#
_cell.length_a   1.000
_cell.length_b   1.000
_cell.length_c   1.000
_cell.angle_alpha   90.00
_cell.angle_beta   90.00
_cell.angle_gamma   90.00
#
_symmetry.space_group_name_H-M   'P 1'
#
loop_
_entity.id
_entity.type
_entity.pdbx_description
1 polymer ?
#
loop_
_entity_poly.entity_id
_entity_poly.type
_entity_poly.pdbx_seq_one_letter_code
_entity_poly.pdbx_strand_id
1 'polypeptide(L)'
;MLSPEMLMPTGPPPQAVLDQRWLWSLLMLLLGLTFVMRLIGLDIAGALLTGLMLCFGIIMTRDGMQEMAKYALVYAVLCGLNFFFDILPLITELGGRITRTTEPVTATSSSHGVQQTTYTMTTKTTPFFDATQGIVYNVQSLAMIMSPLCMALGVYLSISANNEIQRHAPPLFEEEFGWNRPLGGQAPAAEQGQRLGTADAAAPRPQGGAPASGSSAGGSSQS
;
A
#
# COMPACT_ATOMS: atom_id res chain seq x y z
N MET A 1 0.17 -28.20 5.12
CA MET A 1 0.51 -26.77 4.95
C MET A 1 -0.15 -26.32 3.67
N LEU A 2 -1.23 -25.53 3.77
CA LEU A 2 -1.89 -24.97 2.60
C LEU A 2 -0.97 -23.89 2.03
N SER A 3 -0.59 -24.03 0.76
CA SER A 3 0.20 -23.02 0.07
C SER A 3 -0.66 -21.76 -0.01
N PRO A 4 -0.19 -20.59 0.47
CA PRO A 4 -0.96 -19.34 0.44
C PRO A 4 -1.36 -18.92 -0.99
N GLU A 5 -0.74 -19.50 -2.01
CA GLU A 5 -1.12 -19.30 -3.41
C GLU A 5 -2.47 -19.92 -3.78
N MET A 6 -2.94 -20.94 -3.05
CA MET A 6 -4.24 -21.57 -3.31
C MET A 6 -5.42 -20.72 -2.79
N LEU A 7 -5.11 -19.67 -2.02
CA LEU A 7 -6.08 -18.81 -1.32
C LEU A 7 -6.40 -17.52 -2.08
N MET A 8 -5.74 -17.26 -3.22
CA MET A 8 -5.97 -16.02 -3.97
C MET A 8 -6.99 -16.23 -5.09
N PRO A 9 -8.09 -15.45 -5.11
CA PRO A 9 -9.06 -15.53 -6.19
C PRO A 9 -8.41 -15.16 -7.51
N THR A 10 -8.39 -16.09 -8.47
CA THR A 10 -7.78 -15.92 -9.81
C THR A 10 -8.67 -15.12 -10.78
N GLY A 11 -9.54 -14.27 -10.24
CA GLY A 11 -10.46 -13.44 -11.00
C GLY A 11 -9.89 -12.07 -11.37
N PRO A 12 -10.54 -11.33 -12.29
CA PRO A 12 -10.23 -9.92 -12.49
C PRO A 12 -10.45 -9.14 -11.17
N PRO A 13 -9.64 -8.10 -10.88
CA PRO A 13 -9.80 -7.31 -9.66
C PRO A 13 -11.17 -6.63 -9.62
N PRO A 14 -11.77 -6.43 -8.43
CA PRO A 14 -13.05 -5.75 -8.30
C PRO A 14 -13.02 -4.35 -8.94
N GLN A 15 -14.13 -3.95 -9.58
CA GLN A 15 -14.21 -2.68 -10.30
C GLN A 15 -13.89 -1.47 -9.40
N ALA A 16 -14.31 -1.50 -8.14
CA ALA A 16 -14.02 -0.44 -7.17
C ALA A 16 -12.51 -0.25 -6.91
N VAL A 17 -11.69 -1.30 -7.07
CA VAL A 17 -10.22 -1.19 -6.99
C VAL A 17 -9.66 -0.52 -8.25
N LEU A 18 -10.21 -0.86 -9.42
CA LEU A 18 -9.84 -0.25 -10.70
C LEU A 18 -10.20 1.23 -10.78
N ASP A 19 -11.30 1.64 -10.16
CA ASP A 19 -11.71 3.05 -10.09
C ASP A 19 -10.69 3.90 -9.30
N GLN A 20 -9.91 3.29 -8.42
CA GLN A 20 -8.82 3.95 -7.68
C GLN A 20 -7.51 4.05 -8.48
N ARG A 21 -7.44 3.57 -9.73
CA ARG A 21 -6.21 3.56 -10.55
C ARG A 21 -5.57 4.94 -10.71
N TRP A 22 -6.38 6.00 -10.75
CA TRP A 22 -5.88 7.37 -10.78
C TRP A 22 -5.13 7.74 -9.48
N LEU A 23 -5.66 7.36 -8.31
CA LEU A 23 -4.99 7.57 -7.02
C LEU A 23 -3.69 6.78 -6.91
N TRP A 24 -3.65 5.55 -7.41
CA TRP A 24 -2.42 4.77 -7.49
C TRP A 24 -1.40 5.46 -8.39
N SER A 25 -1.81 5.96 -9.56
CA SER A 25 -0.92 6.72 -10.45
C SER A 25 -0.38 7.99 -9.80
N LEU A 26 -1.24 8.71 -9.04
CA LEU A 26 -0.83 9.85 -8.24
C LEU A 26 0.18 9.45 -7.16
N LEU A 27 -0.04 8.34 -6.44
CA LEU A 27 0.91 7.82 -5.46
C LEU A 27 2.27 7.51 -6.10
N MET A 28 2.30 6.88 -7.28
CA MET A 28 3.55 6.58 -8.00
C MET A 28 4.30 7.84 -8.39
N LEU A 29 3.58 8.87 -8.88
CA LEU A 29 4.16 10.17 -9.18
C LEU A 29 4.75 10.84 -7.93
N LEU A 30 4.01 10.81 -6.82
CA LEU A 30 4.44 11.40 -5.55
C LEU A 30 5.65 10.67 -4.95
N LEU A 31 5.68 9.33 -5.02
CA LEU A 31 6.84 8.51 -4.61
C LEU A 31 8.06 8.79 -5.49
N GLY A 32 7.88 8.90 -6.82
CA GLY A 32 8.96 9.26 -7.74
C GLY A 32 9.52 10.65 -7.46
N LEU A 33 8.66 11.63 -7.23
CA LEU A 33 9.07 12.99 -6.84
C LEU A 33 9.81 13.00 -5.50
N THR A 34 9.28 12.29 -4.50
CA THR A 34 9.89 12.17 -3.17
C THR A 34 11.25 11.49 -3.25
N PHE A 35 11.41 10.45 -4.07
CA PHE A 35 12.68 9.79 -4.33
C PHE A 35 13.72 10.76 -4.89
N VAL A 36 13.36 11.55 -5.91
CA VAL A 36 14.25 12.58 -6.47
C VAL A 36 14.61 13.66 -5.43
N MET A 37 13.63 14.13 -4.65
CA MET A 37 13.88 15.10 -3.58
C MET A 37 14.83 14.57 -2.52
N ARG A 38 14.71 13.30 -2.11
CA ARG A 38 15.63 12.66 -1.15
C ARG A 38 17.04 12.51 -1.71
N LEU A 39 17.19 12.20 -3.00
CA LEU A 39 18.51 12.20 -3.66
C LEU A 39 19.15 13.60 -3.66
N ILE A 40 18.38 14.64 -3.95
CA ILE A 40 18.87 16.04 -3.92
C ILE A 40 19.23 16.46 -2.49
N GLY A 41 18.44 16.03 -1.50
CA GLY A 41 18.70 16.25 -0.08
C GLY A 41 19.81 15.39 0.51
N LEU A 42 20.49 14.56 -0.30
CA LEU A 42 21.55 13.63 0.09
C LEU A 42 21.14 12.62 1.19
N ASP A 43 19.84 12.36 1.31
CA ASP A 43 19.29 11.33 2.21
C ASP A 43 19.24 9.98 1.49
N ILE A 44 20.40 9.31 1.41
CA ILE A 44 20.56 8.05 0.69
C ILE A 44 19.70 6.94 1.30
N ALA A 45 19.68 6.84 2.63
CA ALA A 45 18.92 5.79 3.32
C ALA A 45 17.42 5.96 3.06
N GLY A 46 16.90 7.18 3.21
CA GLY A 46 15.52 7.49 2.88
C GLY A 46 15.21 7.26 1.40
N ALA A 47 16.11 7.63 0.48
CA ALA A 47 15.93 7.42 -0.96
C ALA A 47 15.85 5.93 -1.31
N LEU A 48 16.69 5.08 -0.71
CA LEU A 48 16.64 3.63 -0.93
C LEU A 48 15.30 3.03 -0.45
N LEU A 49 14.82 3.46 0.73
CA LEU A 49 13.52 3.03 1.24
C LEU A 49 12.38 3.48 0.32
N THR A 50 12.35 4.75 -0.08
CA THR A 50 11.31 5.25 -1.01
C THR A 50 11.39 4.57 -2.37
N GLY A 51 12.59 4.29 -2.88
CA GLY A 51 12.82 3.57 -4.13
C GLY A 51 12.31 2.12 -4.07
N LEU A 52 12.53 1.44 -2.94
CA LEU A 52 11.95 0.12 -2.70
C LEU A 52 10.42 0.16 -2.74
N MET A 53 9.81 1.13 -2.06
CA MET A 53 8.35 1.31 -2.09
C MET A 53 7.85 1.59 -3.50
N LEU A 54 8.55 2.44 -4.26
CA LEU A 54 8.22 2.69 -5.65
C LEU A 54 8.28 1.41 -6.50
N CYS A 55 9.32 0.59 -6.36
CA CYS A 55 9.42 -0.69 -7.06
C CYS A 55 8.25 -1.63 -6.74
N PHE A 56 7.86 -1.76 -5.47
CA PHE A 56 6.68 -2.56 -5.09
C PHE A 56 5.39 -1.98 -5.67
N GLY A 57 5.20 -0.67 -5.61
CA GLY A 57 4.06 -0.01 -6.24
C GLY A 57 3.98 -0.28 -7.74
N ILE A 58 5.14 -0.32 -8.43
CA ILE A 58 5.20 -0.63 -9.87
C ILE A 58 4.76 -2.07 -10.08
N ILE A 59 5.31 -3.02 -9.33
CA ILE A 59 4.95 -4.44 -9.45
C ILE A 59 3.46 -4.66 -9.18
N MET A 60 2.90 -4.01 -8.16
CA MET A 60 1.48 -4.12 -7.81
C MET A 60 0.53 -3.53 -8.85
N THR A 61 0.97 -2.51 -9.59
CA THR A 61 0.16 -1.84 -10.61
C THR A 61 0.42 -2.36 -12.03
N ARG A 62 1.52 -3.09 -12.23
CA ARG A 62 1.80 -3.85 -13.44
C ARG A 62 0.71 -4.92 -13.60
N ASP A 63 0.35 -5.23 -14.85
CA ASP A 63 -0.60 -6.30 -15.17
C ASP A 63 -2.04 -6.05 -14.67
N GLY A 64 -2.45 -4.78 -14.57
CA GLY A 64 -3.84 -4.40 -14.31
C GLY A 64 -4.28 -4.66 -12.87
N MET A 65 -3.37 -4.58 -11.90
CA MET A 65 -3.64 -4.74 -10.46
C MET A 65 -4.01 -6.17 -10.03
N GLN A 66 -3.71 -7.19 -10.85
CA GLN A 66 -3.96 -8.60 -10.50
C GLN A 66 -3.15 -9.04 -9.27
N GLU A 67 -1.89 -8.60 -9.16
CA GLU A 67 -1.00 -8.93 -8.05
C GLU A 67 -1.31 -8.14 -6.77
N MET A 68 -2.28 -7.23 -6.80
CA MET A 68 -2.58 -6.37 -5.65
C MET A 68 -3.04 -7.17 -4.43
N ALA A 69 -3.86 -8.22 -4.62
CA ALA A 69 -4.34 -9.07 -3.53
C ALA A 69 -3.19 -9.73 -2.75
N LYS A 70 -2.10 -10.09 -3.45
CA LYS A 70 -0.93 -10.77 -2.89
C LYS A 70 -0.09 -9.84 -2.02
N TYR A 71 0.11 -8.61 -2.49
CA TYR A 71 1.10 -7.70 -1.93
C TYR A 71 0.51 -6.52 -1.14
N ALA A 72 -0.81 -6.26 -1.22
CA ALA A 72 -1.42 -5.08 -0.60
C ALA A 72 -1.15 -4.99 0.90
N LEU A 73 -1.36 -6.07 1.66
CA LEU A 73 -1.17 -6.04 3.11
C LEU A 73 0.30 -5.84 3.49
N VAL A 74 1.23 -6.51 2.80
CA VAL A 74 2.67 -6.34 3.01
C VAL A 74 3.09 -4.91 2.70
N TYR A 75 2.61 -4.37 1.59
CA TYR A 75 2.86 -2.98 1.20
C TYR A 75 2.30 -1.98 2.22
N ALA A 76 1.09 -2.23 2.75
CA ALA A 76 0.50 -1.41 3.81
C ALA A 76 1.37 -1.38 5.07
N VAL A 77 1.90 -2.53 5.50
CA VAL A 77 2.80 -2.61 6.67
C VAL A 77 4.10 -1.88 6.41
N LEU A 78 4.71 -2.07 5.24
CA LEU A 78 5.95 -1.37 4.86
C LEU A 78 5.74 0.15 4.79
N CYS A 79 4.65 0.61 4.18
CA CYS A 79 4.27 2.03 4.18
C CYS A 79 4.04 2.54 5.62
N GLY A 80 3.38 1.77 6.48
CA GLY A 80 3.09 2.16 7.86
C GLY A 80 4.35 2.33 8.72
N LEU A 81 5.32 1.42 8.57
CA LEU A 81 6.61 1.52 9.25
C LEU A 81 7.43 2.70 8.75
N ASN A 82 7.48 2.90 7.42
CA ASN A 82 8.16 4.05 6.83
C ASN A 82 7.51 5.37 7.26
N PHE A 83 6.18 5.43 7.30
CA PHE A 83 5.44 6.57 7.83
C PHE A 83 5.86 6.89 9.27
N PHE A 84 5.96 5.87 10.13
CA PHE A 84 6.36 6.03 11.51
C PHE A 84 7.81 6.56 11.64
N PHE A 85 8.75 6.06 10.83
CA PHE A 85 10.11 6.58 10.85
C PHE A 85 10.25 7.97 10.26
N ASP A 86 9.41 8.34 9.30
CA ASP A 86 9.44 9.66 8.66
C ASP A 86 8.75 10.74 9.50
N ILE A 87 7.70 10.39 10.25
CA ILE A 87 6.96 11.36 11.06
C ILE A 87 7.74 11.82 12.30
N LEU A 88 8.62 10.97 12.84
CA LEU A 88 9.42 11.31 14.02
C LEU A 88 10.39 12.49 13.76
N PRO A 89 11.28 12.45 12.75
CA PRO A 89 12.09 13.60 12.35
C PRO A 89 11.24 14.84 12.08
N LEU A 90 10.12 14.69 11.35
CA LEU A 90 9.24 15.80 11.01
C LEU A 90 8.71 16.51 12.27
N ILE A 91 8.21 15.76 13.26
CA ILE A 91 7.73 16.33 14.53
C ILE A 91 8.86 17.02 15.29
N THR A 92 10.05 16.41 15.34
CA THR A 92 11.19 17.00 16.07
C THR A 92 11.74 18.27 15.41
N GLU A 93 11.63 18.40 14.09
CA GLU A 93 12.14 19.54 13.34
C GLU A 93 11.07 20.60 13.02
N LEU A 94 9.78 20.32 13.28
CA LEU A 94 8.69 21.26 13.00
C LEU A 94 8.84 22.59 13.75
N GLY A 95 9.48 22.57 14.93
CA GLY A 95 9.84 23.75 15.71
C GLY A 95 11.08 24.52 15.20
N GLY A 96 11.69 24.05 14.11
CA GLY A 96 12.94 24.56 13.56
C GLY A 96 14.05 23.50 13.58
N ARG A 97 15.00 23.64 12.66
CA ARG A 97 16.18 22.76 12.59
C ARG A 97 17.26 23.28 13.52
N ILE A 98 17.76 22.41 14.39
CA ILE A 98 18.81 22.73 15.35
C ILE A 98 20.13 22.21 14.80
N THR A 99 21.00 23.12 14.38
CA THR A 99 22.39 22.79 14.03
C THR A 99 23.27 23.06 15.23
N ARG A 100 23.98 22.04 15.72
CA ARG A 100 24.96 22.16 16.80
C ARG A 100 26.35 22.08 16.22
N THR A 101 27.09 23.19 16.31
CA THR A 101 28.51 23.22 15.96
C THR A 101 29.30 23.24 17.26
N THR A 102 30.11 22.20 17.48
CA THR A 102 30.99 22.10 18.64
C THR A 102 32.39 22.47 18.20
N GLU A 103 32.89 23.59 18.70
CA GLU A 103 34.26 24.04 18.40
C GLU A 103 35.12 23.89 19.67
N PRO A 104 36.31 23.26 19.57
CA PRO A 104 37.22 23.15 20.70
C PRO A 104 37.83 24.53 20.98
N VAL A 105 37.58 25.08 22.17
CA VAL A 105 37.97 26.47 22.46
C VAL A 105 39.38 26.57 23.01
N THR A 106 39.79 25.70 23.92
CA THR A 106 41.19 25.62 24.38
C THR A 106 41.43 24.33 25.17
N ALA A 107 42.57 23.68 24.95
CA ALA A 107 43.09 22.65 25.84
C ALA A 107 44.08 23.31 26.80
N THR A 108 43.65 23.58 28.03
CA THR A 108 44.56 24.07 29.07
C THR A 108 45.11 22.88 29.83
N SER A 109 46.44 22.73 29.82
CA SER A 109 47.12 21.74 30.65
C SER A 109 47.18 22.30 32.07
N SER A 110 46.43 21.70 32.99
CA SER A 110 46.54 22.03 34.42
C SER A 110 47.93 21.63 34.92
N SER A 111 48.45 22.36 35.90
CA SER A 111 49.78 22.15 36.50
C SER A 111 49.99 20.75 37.09
N HIS A 112 48.91 19.99 37.30
CA HIS A 112 48.92 18.59 37.73
C HIS A 112 48.91 17.55 36.58
N GLY A 113 49.15 17.98 35.33
CA GLY A 113 49.14 17.07 34.17
C GLY A 113 47.75 16.64 33.70
N VAL A 114 46.68 17.21 34.26
CA VAL A 114 45.30 16.98 33.80
C VAL A 114 44.99 17.92 32.64
N GLN A 115 44.76 17.37 31.46
CA GLN A 115 44.37 18.12 30.27
C GLN A 115 42.87 18.42 30.35
N GLN A 116 42.49 19.68 30.63
CA GLN A 116 41.10 20.11 30.60
C GLN A 116 40.79 20.66 29.21
N THR A 117 39.87 20.00 28.49
CA THR A 117 39.40 20.46 27.18
C THR A 117 38.02 21.08 27.34
N THR A 118 37.93 22.40 27.15
CA THR A 118 36.64 23.12 27.19
C THR A 118 36.07 23.21 25.78
N TYR A 119 34.87 22.66 25.58
CA TYR A 119 34.13 22.73 24.33
C TYR A 119 33.05 23.81 24.42
N THR A 120 33.01 24.73 23.45
CA THR A 120 31.88 25.66 23.31
C THR A 120 30.93 25.09 22.26
N MET A 121 29.69 24.85 22.67
CA MET A 121 28.64 24.34 21.80
C MET A 121 27.75 25.50 21.35
N THR A 122 27.86 25.90 20.09
CA THR A 122 27.00 26.93 19.51
C THR A 122 25.76 26.25 18.91
N THR A 123 24.60 26.54 19.47
CA THR A 123 23.32 26.02 18.98
C THR A 123 22.67 27.08 18.09
N LYS A 124 22.57 26.81 16.79
CA LYS A 124 21.87 27.66 15.83
C LYS A 124 20.54 27.01 15.45
N THR A 125 19.44 27.70 15.72
CA THR A 125 18.10 27.27 15.29
C THR A 125 17.70 28.05 14.04
N THR A 126 17.39 27.33 12.97
CA THR A 126 16.84 27.89 11.73
C THR A 126 15.38 27.49 11.56
N PRO A 127 14.53 28.34 10.96
CA PRO A 127 13.15 27.97 10.69
C PRO A 127 13.07 26.80 9.71
N PHE A 128 11.95 26.07 9.72
CA PHE A 128 11.77 24.87 8.89
C PHE A 128 11.98 25.14 7.39
N PHE A 129 11.48 26.28 6.91
CA PHE A 129 11.82 26.83 5.59
C PHE A 129 12.58 28.14 5.79
N ASP A 130 13.70 28.29 5.08
CA ASP A 130 14.54 29.47 5.13
C ASP A 130 15.10 29.77 3.74
N ALA A 131 14.67 30.88 3.15
CA ALA A 131 15.13 31.30 1.83
C ALA A 131 16.64 31.63 1.81
N THR A 132 17.23 31.94 2.97
CA THR A 132 18.66 32.28 3.09
C THR A 132 19.57 31.06 3.10
N GLN A 133 19.05 29.87 3.42
CA GLN A 133 19.81 28.61 3.46
C GLN A 133 19.93 27.91 2.08
N GLY A 134 19.30 28.48 1.04
CA GLY A 134 19.37 27.96 -0.33
C GLY A 134 18.32 26.89 -0.66
N ILE A 135 18.33 26.43 -1.92
CA ILE A 135 17.29 25.55 -2.46
C ILE A 135 17.35 24.15 -1.83
N VAL A 136 18.56 23.58 -1.66
CA VAL A 136 18.75 22.22 -1.13
C VAL A 136 18.13 22.09 0.27
N TYR A 137 18.33 23.09 1.14
CA TYR A 137 17.74 23.12 2.48
C TYR A 137 16.21 23.03 2.44
N ASN A 138 15.58 23.84 1.57
CA ASN A 138 14.12 23.89 1.43
C ASN A 138 13.56 22.63 0.75
N VAL A 139 14.29 22.04 -0.21
CA VAL A 139 13.94 20.75 -0.82
C VAL A 139 13.97 19.63 0.21
N GLN A 140 14.97 19.61 1.09
CA GLN A 140 15.03 18.66 2.20
C GLN A 140 13.81 18.83 3.13
N SER A 141 13.46 20.07 3.46
CA SER A 141 12.26 20.36 4.28
C SER A 141 10.97 19.90 3.61
N LEU A 142 10.84 20.12 2.31
CA LEU A 142 9.71 19.62 1.52
C LEU A 142 9.67 18.10 1.48
N ALA A 143 10.82 17.43 1.31
CA ALA A 143 10.92 15.97 1.32
C ALA A 143 10.45 15.36 2.66
N MET A 144 10.75 16.01 3.78
CA MET A 144 10.31 15.58 5.11
C MET A 144 8.79 15.67 5.30
N ILE A 145 8.10 16.57 4.60
CA ILE A 145 6.63 16.66 4.61
C ILE A 145 6.03 15.68 3.59
N MET A 146 6.58 15.64 2.38
CA MET A 146 6.06 14.83 1.28
C MET A 146 6.14 13.34 1.59
N SER A 147 7.23 12.87 2.22
CA SER A 147 7.41 11.44 2.51
C SER A 147 6.30 10.85 3.38
N PRO A 148 5.99 11.38 4.59
CA PRO A 148 4.91 10.82 5.39
C PRO A 148 3.53 10.96 4.73
N LEU A 149 3.28 12.00 3.91
CA LEU A 149 2.05 12.09 3.13
C LEU A 149 1.94 10.97 2.10
N CYS A 150 3.02 10.67 1.38
CA CYS A 150 3.08 9.56 0.42
C CYS A 150 2.86 8.22 1.12
N MET A 151 3.54 8.01 2.26
CA MET A 151 3.43 6.76 3.00
C MET A 151 2.01 6.57 3.57
N ALA A 152 1.40 7.62 4.13
CA ALA A 152 0.02 7.56 4.62
C ALA A 152 -0.98 7.25 3.49
N LEU A 153 -0.81 7.86 2.31
CA LEU A 153 -1.62 7.55 1.14
C LEU A 153 -1.41 6.09 0.68
N GLY A 154 -0.17 5.60 0.70
CA GLY A 154 0.16 4.19 0.38
C GLY A 154 -0.51 3.19 1.33
N VAL A 155 -0.49 3.46 2.64
CA VAL A 155 -1.23 2.67 3.64
C VAL A 155 -2.72 2.68 3.33
N TYR A 156 -3.30 3.87 3.14
CA TYR A 156 -4.73 4.03 2.89
C TYR A 156 -5.20 3.24 1.66
N LEU A 157 -4.53 3.42 0.52
CA LEU A 157 -4.90 2.73 -0.72
C LEU A 157 -4.77 1.22 -0.59
N SER A 158 -3.76 0.74 0.12
CA SER A 158 -3.52 -0.69 0.27
C SER A 158 -4.52 -1.37 1.20
N ILE A 159 -4.88 -0.70 2.31
CA ILE A 159 -5.96 -1.18 3.20
C ILE A 159 -7.31 -1.13 2.46
N SER A 160 -7.58 -0.05 1.73
CA SER A 160 -8.80 0.06 0.93
C SER A 160 -8.92 -1.06 -0.09
N ALA A 161 -7.85 -1.34 -0.85
CA ALA A 161 -7.82 -2.41 -1.83
C ALA A 161 -8.02 -3.78 -1.17
N ASN A 162 -7.31 -4.03 -0.06
CA ASN A 162 -7.45 -5.28 0.68
C ASN A 162 -8.89 -5.51 1.18
N ASN A 163 -9.52 -4.48 1.76
CA ASN A 163 -10.91 -4.57 2.23
C ASN A 163 -11.89 -4.84 1.10
N GLU A 164 -11.68 -4.24 -0.06
CA GLU A 164 -12.55 -4.42 -1.22
C GLU A 164 -12.43 -5.82 -1.82
N ILE A 165 -11.22 -6.37 -1.86
CA ILE A 165 -10.95 -7.75 -2.27
C ILE A 165 -11.61 -8.73 -1.29
N GLN A 166 -11.50 -8.49 0.02
CA GLN A 166 -12.13 -9.33 1.04
C GLN A 166 -13.66 -9.34 0.96
N ARG A 167 -14.28 -8.21 0.59
CA ARG A 167 -15.75 -8.14 0.41
C ARG A 167 -16.26 -8.95 -0.78
N HIS A 168 -15.44 -9.11 -1.82
CA HIS A 168 -15.80 -9.83 -3.04
C HIS A 168 -15.29 -11.28 -3.04
N ALA A 169 -14.52 -11.68 -2.03
CA ALA A 169 -14.08 -13.05 -1.87
C ALA A 169 -15.30 -13.95 -1.59
N PRO A 170 -15.50 -15.06 -2.35
CA PRO A 170 -16.56 -16.01 -2.08
C PRO A 170 -16.48 -16.53 -0.63
N PRO A 171 -17.61 -16.80 0.03
CA PRO A 171 -17.65 -17.34 1.40
C PRO A 171 -17.11 -18.78 1.51
N LEU A 172 -16.41 -19.30 0.49
CA LEU A 172 -15.71 -20.60 0.53
C LEU A 172 -14.80 -20.73 1.76
N PHE A 173 -14.31 -19.60 2.29
CA PHE A 173 -13.58 -19.54 3.54
C PHE A 173 -14.41 -19.85 4.80
N GLU A 174 -15.69 -19.51 4.85
CA GLU A 174 -16.54 -19.82 6.02
C GLU A 174 -16.92 -21.31 6.07
N GLU A 175 -17.03 -21.97 4.92
CA GLU A 175 -17.38 -23.40 4.85
C GLU A 175 -16.19 -24.33 5.09
N GLU A 176 -14.98 -23.96 4.65
CA GLU A 176 -13.78 -24.81 4.75
C GLU A 176 -13.01 -24.60 6.08
N PHE A 177 -12.98 -23.38 6.61
CA PHE A 177 -12.38 -23.05 7.91
C PHE A 177 -13.41 -23.02 9.05
N GLY A 178 -14.38 -23.94 9.01
CA GLY A 178 -15.46 -24.08 9.97
C GLY A 178 -15.00 -24.34 11.42
N TRP A 179 -14.52 -23.30 12.10
CA TRP A 179 -14.34 -23.26 13.55
C TRP A 179 -15.69 -23.30 14.30
N ASN A 180 -16.78 -23.07 13.57
CA ASN A 180 -18.16 -23.25 14.02
C ASN A 180 -18.83 -24.54 13.53
N ARG A 181 -18.10 -25.48 12.90
CA ARG A 181 -18.61 -26.86 12.88
C ARG A 181 -18.46 -27.40 14.29
N PRO A 182 -19.56 -27.68 15.03
CA PRO A 182 -19.44 -28.29 16.35
C PRO A 182 -18.60 -29.56 16.21
N LEU A 183 -17.53 -29.66 17.01
CA LEU A 183 -16.58 -30.78 17.03
C LEU A 183 -17.23 -32.11 17.49
N GLY A 184 -18.55 -32.17 17.60
CA GLY A 184 -19.31 -33.31 18.08
C GLY A 184 -20.41 -33.67 17.10
N GLY A 185 -20.26 -34.84 16.47
CA GLY A 185 -21.38 -35.55 15.89
C GLY A 185 -21.42 -35.54 14.36
N GLN A 186 -20.48 -36.25 13.75
CA GLN A 186 -20.83 -37.01 12.57
C GLN A 186 -21.90 -38.02 13.02
N ALA A 187 -23.17 -37.63 12.95
CA ALA A 187 -24.26 -38.58 13.08
C ALA A 187 -24.05 -39.61 11.97
N PRO A 188 -23.94 -40.91 12.29
CA PRO A 188 -23.79 -41.92 11.26
C PRO A 188 -24.94 -41.77 10.29
N ALA A 189 -24.60 -41.75 9.00
CA ALA A 189 -25.54 -41.80 7.90
C ALA A 189 -26.51 -42.95 8.16
N ALA A 190 -27.72 -42.62 8.61
CA ALA A 190 -28.82 -43.55 8.57
C ALA A 190 -29.05 -43.83 7.08
N GLU A 191 -28.70 -45.04 6.66
CA GLU A 191 -29.11 -45.67 5.40
C GLU A 191 -30.57 -45.32 5.12
N GLN A 192 -30.80 -44.31 4.28
CA GLN A 192 -32.11 -44.05 3.75
C GLN A 192 -32.32 -45.07 2.64
N GLY A 193 -32.97 -46.16 3.06
CA GLY A 193 -33.23 -47.35 2.28
C GLY A 193 -33.73 -47.06 0.88
N GLN A 194 -33.03 -47.70 -0.04
CA GLN A 194 -33.51 -48.13 -1.34
C GLN A 194 -34.87 -48.85 -1.21
N ARG A 195 -35.96 -48.17 -1.56
CA ARG A 195 -37.23 -48.79 -2.02
C ARG A 195 -37.71 -47.96 -3.22
N LEU A 196 -37.35 -48.33 -4.44
CA LEU A 196 -37.97 -49.35 -5.29
C LEU A 196 -39.37 -48.94 -5.80
N GLY A 197 -39.40 -48.41 -7.04
CA GLY A 197 -40.43 -48.69 -8.04
C GLY A 197 -41.72 -47.85 -8.04
N THR A 198 -41.90 -47.06 -9.10
CA THR A 198 -42.98 -47.11 -10.13
C THR A 198 -42.81 -45.85 -11.00
N ALA A 199 -42.27 -45.94 -12.22
CA ALA A 199 -43.06 -46.09 -13.45
C ALA A 199 -44.33 -45.20 -13.46
N ASP A 200 -44.29 -44.03 -14.12
CA ASP A 200 -45.25 -43.68 -15.18
C ASP A 200 -45.09 -42.26 -15.75
N ALA A 201 -45.40 -42.16 -17.05
CA ALA A 201 -45.81 -40.98 -17.84
C ALA A 201 -44.80 -39.82 -18.03
N ALA A 202 -44.12 -39.65 -19.17
CA ALA A 202 -44.61 -39.31 -20.52
C ALA A 202 -45.18 -37.88 -20.70
N ALA A 203 -44.50 -37.13 -21.60
CA ALA A 203 -44.96 -36.02 -22.45
C ALA A 203 -44.95 -34.57 -21.87
N PRO A 204 -45.04 -33.52 -22.72
CA PRO A 204 -44.21 -33.19 -23.89
C PRO A 204 -43.72 -31.71 -23.90
N ARG A 205 -42.79 -31.41 -24.81
CA ARG A 205 -42.36 -30.07 -25.26
C ARG A 205 -43.50 -29.24 -25.88
N PRO A 206 -43.49 -27.92 -25.66
CA PRO A 206 -43.70 -26.90 -26.70
C PRO A 206 -42.50 -25.92 -26.70
N GLN A 207 -41.75 -25.60 -27.75
CA GLN A 207 -42.00 -25.20 -29.14
C GLN A 207 -43.00 -24.04 -29.31
N GLY A 208 -42.44 -22.84 -29.43
CA GLY A 208 -43.07 -21.56 -29.79
C GLY A 208 -42.21 -20.43 -29.21
N GLY A 209 -41.56 -19.54 -29.94
CA GLY A 209 -41.78 -19.04 -31.29
C GLY A 209 -41.99 -17.53 -31.19
N ALA A 210 -40.99 -16.72 -31.56
CA ALA A 210 -41.16 -15.34 -32.05
C ALA A 210 -39.83 -14.79 -32.64
N PRO A 211 -39.81 -14.39 -33.92
CA PRO A 211 -38.73 -13.65 -34.58
C PRO A 211 -39.05 -12.14 -34.70
N ALA A 212 -38.10 -11.40 -35.30
CA ALA A 212 -38.19 -10.00 -35.79
C ALA A 212 -38.01 -8.92 -34.70
N SER A 213 -37.44 -7.73 -34.89
CA SER A 213 -36.86 -6.91 -35.98
C SER A 213 -36.16 -5.74 -35.23
N GLY A 214 -35.10 -5.05 -35.66
CA GLY A 214 -34.82 -4.34 -36.90
C GLY A 214 -33.56 -3.48 -36.66
N SER A 215 -32.71 -3.27 -37.67
CA SER A 215 -32.61 -2.03 -38.46
C SER A 215 -32.06 -0.80 -37.71
N SER A 216 -30.82 -0.41 -38.02
CA SER A 216 -30.39 0.94 -38.44
C SER A 216 -28.84 0.95 -38.46
N ALA A 217 -28.14 0.89 -39.59
CA ALA A 217 -28.01 1.86 -40.67
C ALA A 217 -27.36 3.20 -40.24
N GLY A 218 -26.19 3.46 -40.82
CA GLY A 218 -25.83 4.77 -41.38
C GLY A 218 -24.98 5.70 -40.53
N GLY A 219 -23.84 6.13 -41.05
CA GLY A 219 -23.10 7.26 -40.47
C GLY A 219 -21.70 7.53 -41.01
N SER A 220 -21.55 7.64 -42.33
CA SER A 220 -20.38 8.19 -43.03
C SER A 220 -20.28 9.73 -42.88
N SER A 221 -19.08 10.28 -42.67
CA SER A 221 -18.60 11.58 -43.20
C SER A 221 -17.12 11.73 -42.83
N GLN A 222 -16.16 11.75 -43.77
CA GLN A 222 -15.60 12.94 -44.45
C GLN A 222 -15.28 14.07 -43.45
N SER A 223 -14.04 14.55 -43.32
CA SER A 223 -13.16 15.07 -44.39
C SER A 223 -11.69 14.98 -43.99
#